data_AF-A0A924WMC5-F1
#
_entry.id   AF-A0A924WMC5-F1
#
_cell.length_a   1.000
_cell.length_b   1.000
_cell.length_c   1.000
_cell.angle_alpha   90.00
_cell.angle_beta   90.00
_cell.angle_gamma   90.00
#
_symmetry.space_group_name_H-M   'P 1'
#
loop_
_entity.id
_entity.type
_entity.pdbx_description
1 polymer ?
#
loop_
_entity_poly.entity_id
_entity_poly.type
_entity_poly.pdbx_seq_one_letter_code
_entity_poly.pdbx_strand_id
1 'polypeptide(L)'
;MGNMIGTEAIPFAALGKAPPMAGALVDARASWVAEIAARAQPAARTLQVPTPRDEAWRFTDLGSIARQSFMIDGSSAVPPIALDQLEPFMIDEARGARLVFVDGVFAQELSSSGSVSAGVRIEPLSGMAVGAGSPSTAAGAR
;
A
#
# COMPACT_ATOMS: atom_id res chain seq x y z
N MET A 1 7.50 31.93 28.50
CA MET A 1 6.26 31.95 27.70
C MET A 1 6.16 30.64 26.93
N GLY A 2 5.26 29.73 27.34
CA GLY A 2 5.06 28.45 26.65
C GLY A 2 4.30 28.68 25.36
N ASN A 3 4.87 28.25 24.23
CA ASN A 3 4.22 28.33 22.94
C ASN A 3 3.06 27.33 22.93
N MET A 4 1.84 27.80 23.20
CA MET A 4 0.62 27.05 22.93
C MET A 4 0.46 26.97 21.41
N ILE A 5 1.06 25.95 20.79
CA ILE A 5 0.68 25.57 19.43
C ILE A 5 -0.72 24.99 19.58
N GLY A 6 -1.75 25.79 19.30
CA GLY A 6 -3.09 25.27 19.15
C GLY A 6 -3.02 24.15 18.12
N THR A 7 -3.34 22.93 18.52
CA THR A 7 -3.56 21.81 17.59
C THR A 7 -4.83 22.12 16.82
N GLU A 8 -4.73 23.01 15.83
CA GLU A 8 -5.81 23.26 14.89
C GLU A 8 -6.05 21.96 14.11
N ALA A 9 -7.31 21.57 14.02
CA ALA A 9 -7.69 20.32 13.36
C ALA A 9 -7.47 20.46 11.85
N ILE A 10 -6.55 19.67 11.31
CA ILE A 10 -6.20 19.70 9.89
C ILE A 10 -7.28 18.92 9.12
N PRO A 11 -8.04 19.53 8.20
CA PRO A 11 -8.98 18.79 7.37
C PRO A 11 -8.25 17.75 6.54
N PHE A 12 -8.80 16.55 6.38
CA PHE A 12 -8.20 15.54 5.50
C PHE A 12 -8.12 16.04 4.04
N ALA A 13 -9.06 16.89 3.64
CA ALA A 13 -9.04 17.58 2.34
C ALA A 13 -7.85 18.55 2.15
N ALA A 14 -7.17 18.95 3.23
CA ALA A 14 -6.00 19.84 3.20
C ALA A 14 -4.67 19.10 3.01
N LEU A 15 -4.65 17.76 3.07
CA LEU A 15 -3.44 16.91 2.95
C LEU A 15 -2.88 16.79 1.51
N GLY A 16 -3.10 17.81 0.67
CA GLY A 16 -2.81 17.77 -0.75
C GLY A 16 -3.91 17.08 -1.55
N LYS A 17 -3.99 17.38 -2.85
CA LYS A 17 -4.88 16.64 -3.75
C LYS A 17 -4.25 15.28 -3.99
N ALA A 18 -4.97 14.21 -3.66
CA ALA A 18 -4.64 12.90 -4.21
C ALA A 18 -4.59 13.06 -5.75
N PRO A 19 -3.44 12.82 -6.41
CA PRO A 19 -3.44 12.72 -7.86
C PRO A 19 -4.40 11.60 -8.28
N PRO A 20 -4.89 11.58 -9.53
CA PRO A 20 -5.45 10.34 -10.05
C PRO A 20 -4.41 9.25 -9.77
N MET A 21 -4.80 8.10 -9.23
CA MET A 21 -3.93 6.93 -9.09
C MET A 21 -3.62 6.34 -10.49
N ALA A 22 -3.10 7.18 -11.37
CA ALA A 22 -2.80 6.93 -12.76
C ALA A 22 -1.30 6.60 -12.83
N GLY A 23 -1.02 5.37 -12.46
CA GLY A 23 0.27 4.70 -12.55
C GLY A 23 0.09 3.30 -11.97
N ALA A 24 -0.14 2.31 -12.84
CA ALA A 24 -0.27 0.87 -12.50
C ALA A 24 -1.57 0.34 -11.87
N LEU A 25 -2.72 0.99 -12.08
CA LEU A 25 -4.05 0.39 -11.84
C LEU A 25 -4.90 0.46 -13.11
N VAL A 26 -4.35 0.00 -14.23
CA VAL A 26 -5.09 -0.11 -15.51
C VAL A 26 -5.44 -1.56 -15.72
N ASP A 27 -6.63 -1.94 -15.25
CA ASP A 27 -7.42 -3.07 -15.73
C ASP A 27 -8.85 -2.98 -15.16
N ALA A 28 -9.83 -3.67 -15.76
CA ALA A 28 -11.24 -3.69 -15.35
C ALA A 28 -11.50 -4.17 -13.89
N ARG A 29 -10.43 -4.43 -13.12
CA ARG A 29 -10.41 -4.91 -11.74
C ARG A 29 -9.66 -3.94 -10.83
N ALA A 30 -8.88 -3.01 -11.39
CA ALA A 30 -8.68 -1.72 -10.75
C ALA A 30 -10.01 -0.97 -10.58
N SER A 31 -11.08 -1.33 -11.33
CA SER A 31 -12.38 -0.70 -11.20
C SER A 31 -13.01 -0.93 -9.82
N TRP A 32 -12.96 -2.13 -9.22
CA TRP A 32 -13.57 -2.34 -7.89
C TRP A 32 -12.81 -1.59 -6.79
N VAL A 33 -11.48 -1.51 -6.89
CA VAL A 33 -10.65 -0.69 -5.99
C VAL A 33 -10.96 0.79 -6.20
N ALA A 34 -11.05 1.24 -7.46
CA ALA A 34 -11.43 2.60 -7.82
C ALA A 34 -12.85 2.93 -7.36
N GLU A 35 -13.78 1.97 -7.40
CA GLU A 35 -15.16 2.11 -6.90
C GLU A 35 -15.18 2.25 -5.38
N ILE A 36 -14.42 1.43 -4.64
CA ILE A 36 -14.26 1.60 -3.20
C ILE A 36 -13.66 2.96 -2.88
N ALA A 37 -12.59 3.34 -3.58
CA ALA A 37 -11.95 4.64 -3.41
C ALA A 37 -12.92 5.79 -3.71
N ALA A 38 -13.69 5.70 -4.80
CA ALA A 38 -14.69 6.69 -5.18
C ALA A 38 -15.82 6.81 -4.15
N ARG A 39 -16.26 5.70 -3.54
CA ARG A 39 -17.25 5.72 -2.45
C ARG A 39 -16.68 6.30 -1.16
N ALA A 40 -15.41 6.05 -0.86
CA ALA A 40 -14.77 6.49 0.38
C ALA A 40 -14.31 7.96 0.34
N GLN A 41 -13.90 8.46 -0.83
CA GLN A 41 -13.35 9.81 -1.00
C GLN A 41 -14.26 10.94 -0.48
N PRO A 42 -15.58 10.97 -0.76
CA PRO A 42 -16.46 12.01 -0.24
C PRO A 42 -16.49 12.04 1.29
N ALA A 43 -16.64 10.88 1.93
CA ALA A 43 -16.64 10.77 3.38
C ALA A 43 -15.29 11.18 3.97
N ALA A 44 -14.18 10.70 3.40
CA ALA A 44 -12.83 11.05 3.84
C ALA A 44 -12.58 12.57 3.81
N ARG A 45 -13.06 13.28 2.78
CA ARG A 45 -12.90 14.74 2.65
C ARG A 45 -13.64 15.54 3.72
N THR A 46 -14.69 14.97 4.32
CA THR A 46 -15.42 15.61 5.42
C THR A 46 -14.78 15.39 6.79
N LEU A 47 -13.79 14.49 6.89
CA LEU A 47 -13.10 14.19 8.14
C LEU A 47 -11.93 15.13 8.38
N GLN A 48 -11.57 15.27 9.64
CA GLN A 48 -10.32 15.90 10.08
C GLN A 48 -9.30 14.83 10.43
N VAL A 49 -8.02 15.17 10.32
CA VAL A 49 -6.94 14.35 10.88
C VAL A 49 -7.15 14.27 12.39
N PRO A 50 -7.14 13.06 12.97
CA PRO A 50 -7.26 12.91 14.40
C PRO A 50 -6.19 13.68 15.17
N THR A 51 -6.58 14.16 16.34
CA THR A 51 -5.73 14.91 17.27
C THR A 51 -5.52 14.09 18.54
N PRO A 52 -4.52 14.43 19.39
CA PRO A 52 -4.38 13.79 20.71
C PRO A 52 -5.58 14.01 21.66
N ARG A 53 -6.57 14.83 21.29
CA ARG A 53 -7.83 14.96 22.03
C ARG A 53 -8.79 13.81 21.74
N ASP A 54 -8.65 13.15 20.59
CA ASP A 54 -9.39 11.96 20.23
C ASP A 54 -8.84 10.78 21.03
N GLU A 55 -9.70 10.08 21.77
CA GLU A 55 -9.28 9.04 22.72
C GLU A 55 -8.41 7.95 22.06
N ALA A 56 -8.78 7.55 20.83
CA ALA A 56 -8.03 6.57 20.03
C ALA A 56 -6.61 7.04 19.62
N TRP A 57 -6.33 8.34 19.69
CA TRP A 57 -5.09 8.97 19.23
C TRP A 57 -4.35 9.74 20.34
N ARG A 58 -4.77 9.58 21.60
CA ARG A 58 -4.20 10.30 22.75
C ARG A 58 -2.68 10.21 22.86
N PHE A 59 -2.09 9.10 22.42
CA PHE A 59 -0.66 8.82 22.50
C PHE A 59 0.05 8.88 21.15
N THR A 60 -0.62 9.38 20.11
CA THR A 60 -0.09 9.43 18.74
C THR A 60 -0.42 10.77 18.11
N ASP A 61 0.53 11.72 18.20
CA ASP A 61 0.40 13.03 17.56
C ASP A 61 0.67 12.92 16.05
N LEU A 62 -0.40 13.08 15.25
CA LEU A 62 -0.34 13.09 13.79
C LEU A 62 -0.06 14.47 13.20
N GLY A 63 0.06 15.52 14.01
CA GLY A 63 0.22 16.89 13.52
C GLY A 63 1.47 17.08 12.67
N SER A 64 2.57 16.39 13.00
CA SER A 64 3.83 16.48 12.26
C SER A 64 3.72 15.93 10.84
N ILE A 65 3.10 14.76 10.67
CA ILE A 65 2.89 14.12 9.36
C ILE A 65 1.82 14.87 8.56
N ALA A 66 0.76 15.35 9.21
CA ALA A 66 -0.33 16.07 8.55
C ALA A 66 0.06 17.44 7.99
N ARG A 67 1.12 18.06 8.52
CA ARG A 67 1.64 19.35 8.01
C ARG A 67 2.62 19.20 6.84
N GLN A 68 3.02 17.98 6.49
CA GLN A 68 3.92 17.75 5.36
C GLN A 68 3.18 17.87 4.04
N SER A 69 3.89 18.34 3.01
CA SER A 69 3.40 18.28 1.63
C SER A 69 3.71 16.90 1.07
N PHE A 70 2.67 16.14 0.76
CA PHE A 70 2.81 14.84 0.11
C PHE A 70 2.92 15.03 -1.41
N MET A 71 3.91 14.38 -2.01
CA MET A 71 4.05 14.26 -3.46
C MET A 71 4.15 12.77 -3.80
N ILE A 72 3.46 12.36 -4.85
CA ILE A 72 3.63 11.04 -5.44
C ILE A 72 4.44 11.24 -6.71
N ASP A 73 5.54 10.51 -6.84
CA ASP A 73 6.26 10.43 -8.10
C ASP A 73 5.38 9.68 -9.10
N GLY A 74 5.00 10.33 -10.20
CA GLY A 74 4.19 9.74 -11.26
C GLY A 74 4.96 8.71 -12.10
N SER A 75 6.26 8.55 -11.85
CA SER A 75 7.08 7.52 -12.46
C SER A 75 6.66 6.13 -11.98
N SER A 76 6.27 5.27 -12.91
CA SER A 76 6.19 3.82 -12.65
C SER A 76 7.54 3.11 -12.84
N ALA A 77 8.64 3.86 -13.05
CA ALA A 77 9.96 3.25 -13.14
C ALA A 77 10.48 2.96 -11.73
N VAL A 78 10.84 1.71 -11.50
CA VAL A 78 11.57 1.32 -10.28
C VAL A 78 12.96 1.98 -10.34
N PRO A 79 13.35 2.77 -9.33
CA PRO A 79 14.70 3.33 -9.28
C PRO A 79 15.74 2.19 -9.25
N PRO A 80 16.97 2.43 -9.75
CA PRO A 80 18.00 1.41 -9.83
C PRO A 80 18.47 1.01 -8.44
N ILE A 81 17.86 -0.05 -7.90
CA ILE A 81 18.20 -0.69 -6.64
C ILE A 81 18.81 -2.04 -6.98
N ALA A 82 19.93 -2.37 -6.35
CA ALA A 82 20.61 -3.65 -6.53
C ALA A 82 20.21 -4.65 -5.44
N LEU A 83 20.23 -5.95 -5.77
CA LEU A 83 19.84 -7.03 -4.86
C LEU A 83 20.72 -7.09 -3.60
N ASP A 84 22.00 -6.77 -3.72
CA ASP A 84 22.96 -6.75 -2.63
C ASP A 84 22.61 -5.70 -1.56
N GLN A 85 21.97 -4.60 -1.96
CA GLN A 85 21.45 -3.58 -1.04
C GLN A 85 20.29 -4.09 -0.19
N LEU A 86 19.59 -5.14 -0.65
CA LEU A 86 18.50 -5.77 0.09
C LEU A 86 18.99 -6.84 1.05
N GLU A 87 20.18 -7.41 0.83
CA GLU A 87 20.73 -8.55 1.59
C GLU A 87 20.65 -8.36 3.13
N PRO A 88 20.95 -7.18 3.72
CA PRO A 88 20.86 -6.97 5.17
C PRO A 88 19.43 -7.03 5.73
N PHE A 89 18.42 -6.89 4.86
CA PHE A 89 17.00 -6.88 5.23
C PHE A 89 16.29 -8.18 4.85
N MET A 90 17.02 -9.13 4.25
CA MET A 90 16.44 -10.41 3.86
C MET A 90 16.30 -11.34 5.06
N ILE A 91 15.15 -12.02 5.12
CA ILE A 91 14.92 -13.12 6.04
C ILE A 91 15.34 -14.39 5.33
N ASP A 92 16.25 -15.17 5.93
CA ASP A 92 16.85 -16.34 5.30
C ASP A 92 15.80 -17.38 4.88
N GLU A 93 14.78 -17.59 5.70
CA GLU A 93 13.66 -18.50 5.45
C GLU A 93 12.76 -18.04 4.29
N ALA A 94 12.79 -16.75 3.92
CA ALA A 94 11.92 -16.17 2.89
C ALA A 94 12.67 -15.85 1.58
N ARG A 95 13.97 -16.18 1.46
CA ARG A 95 14.79 -15.85 0.29
C ARG A 95 14.22 -16.39 -1.03
N GLY A 96 13.55 -17.55 -1.00
CA GLY A 96 12.97 -18.17 -2.18
C GLY A 96 11.54 -17.72 -2.52
N ALA A 97 10.89 -16.94 -1.66
CA ALA A 97 9.54 -16.41 -1.86
C ALA A 97 9.48 -14.94 -1.41
N ARG A 98 10.07 -14.06 -2.21
CA ARG A 98 10.21 -12.63 -1.98
C ARG A 98 9.50 -11.82 -3.07
N LEU A 99 8.65 -10.89 -2.68
CA LEU A 99 8.05 -9.90 -3.59
C LEU A 99 8.49 -8.52 -3.15
N VAL A 100 9.10 -7.77 -4.07
CA VAL A 100 9.66 -6.44 -3.79
C VAL A 100 8.81 -5.39 -4.48
N PHE A 101 8.41 -4.37 -3.72
CA PHE A 101 7.71 -3.20 -4.22
C PHE A 101 8.54 -1.96 -3.88
N VAL A 102 8.84 -1.14 -4.87
CA VAL A 102 9.60 0.10 -4.71
C VAL A 102 8.66 1.24 -5.04
N ASP A 103 8.39 2.10 -4.04
CA ASP A 103 7.45 3.21 -4.15
C ASP A 103 6.06 2.80 -4.69
N GLY A 104 5.62 1.59 -4.32
CA GLY A 104 4.34 1.01 -4.75
C GLY A 104 4.36 0.27 -6.09
N VAL A 105 5.49 0.25 -6.79
CA VAL A 105 5.66 -0.47 -8.07
C VAL A 105 6.33 -1.82 -7.86
N PHE A 106 5.80 -2.87 -8.49
CA PHE A 106 6.39 -4.22 -8.43
C PHE A 106 7.73 -4.29 -9.17
N ALA A 107 8.80 -4.64 -8.45
CA ALA A 107 10.16 -4.76 -8.97
C ALA A 107 10.49 -6.25 -9.27
N GLN A 108 10.26 -6.66 -10.51
CA GLN A 108 10.43 -8.06 -10.93
C GLN A 108 11.85 -8.58 -10.68
N GLU A 109 12.87 -7.78 -11.02
CA GLU A 109 14.29 -8.16 -10.92
C GLU A 109 14.76 -8.36 -9.47
N LEU A 110 14.08 -7.72 -8.52
CA LEU A 110 14.38 -7.85 -7.09
C LEU A 110 13.56 -8.96 -6.41
N SER A 111 12.54 -9.46 -7.10
CA SER A 111 11.58 -10.45 -6.60
C SER A 111 12.01 -11.87 -6.97
N SER A 112 11.59 -12.85 -6.18
CA SER A 112 11.80 -14.28 -6.41
C SER A 112 10.56 -15.06 -5.97
N SER A 113 10.01 -15.88 -6.87
CA SER A 113 8.87 -16.77 -6.60
C SER A 113 9.28 -18.25 -6.64
N GLY A 114 10.56 -18.56 -6.52
CA GLY A 114 11.14 -19.88 -6.79
C GLY A 114 10.86 -20.98 -5.76
N SER A 115 10.41 -20.67 -4.54
CA SER A 115 10.24 -21.65 -3.45
C SER A 115 8.87 -21.61 -2.77
N VAL A 116 7.84 -21.14 -3.47
CA VAL A 116 6.50 -21.14 -2.85
C VAL A 116 6.00 -22.58 -2.72
N SER A 117 5.59 -22.96 -1.52
CA SER A 117 5.15 -24.32 -1.23
C SER A 117 3.93 -24.72 -2.06
N ALA A 118 3.76 -26.03 -2.27
CA ALA A 118 2.60 -26.56 -2.97
C ALA A 118 1.29 -26.06 -2.30
N GLY A 119 0.40 -25.47 -3.10
CA GLY A 119 -0.87 -24.91 -2.63
C GLY A 119 -0.88 -23.39 -2.46
N VAL A 120 0.26 -22.70 -2.60
CA VAL A 120 0.31 -21.23 -2.57
C VAL A 120 0.39 -20.69 -3.99
N ARG A 121 -0.37 -19.62 -4.24
CA ARG A 121 -0.40 -18.93 -5.54
C ARG A 121 -0.05 -17.46 -5.34
N ILE A 122 0.85 -16.96 -6.18
CA ILE A 122 1.19 -15.55 -6.27
C ILE A 122 0.67 -15.03 -7.62
N GLU A 123 -0.24 -14.09 -7.58
CA GLU A 123 -0.80 -13.43 -8.75
C GLU A 123 -0.88 -11.92 -8.48
N PRO A 124 -0.79 -11.08 -9.52
CA PRO A 124 -1.09 -9.66 -9.40
C PRO A 124 -2.53 -9.50 -8.90
N LEU A 125 -2.74 -8.61 -7.92
CA LEU A 125 -4.09 -8.33 -7.42
C LEU A 125 -5.02 -7.81 -8.54
N SER A 126 -4.47 -7.13 -9.55
CA SER A 126 -5.18 -6.72 -10.77
C SER A 126 -5.74 -7.90 -11.58
N GLY A 127 -5.14 -9.08 -11.47
CA GLY A 127 -5.58 -10.31 -12.15
C GLY A 127 -6.55 -11.19 -11.34
N MET A 128 -6.72 -10.96 -10.03
CA MET A 128 -7.37 -11.93 -9.14
C MET A 128 -8.89 -11.88 -9.13
N ALA A 129 -9.53 -12.97 -9.59
CA ALA A 129 -10.94 -13.40 -9.40
C ALA A 129 -11.60 -13.03 -8.04
N VAL A 130 -12.36 -11.93 -7.87
CA VAL A 130 -13.17 -11.81 -6.65
C VAL A 130 -14.40 -12.68 -6.86
N GLY A 131 -14.26 -13.96 -6.51
CA GLY A 131 -15.30 -14.99 -6.66
C GLY A 131 -14.88 -16.17 -7.53
N ALA A 132 -14.12 -17.11 -6.96
CA ALA A 132 -14.17 -18.55 -7.25
C ALA A 132 -13.23 -19.28 -6.30
N GLY A 133 -13.57 -19.27 -5.00
CA GLY A 133 -13.04 -20.28 -4.09
C GLY A 133 -13.64 -21.64 -4.47
N SER A 134 -12.99 -22.34 -5.39
CA SER A 134 -13.11 -23.81 -5.46
C SER A 134 -11.83 -24.38 -4.87
N PRO A 135 -11.90 -25.18 -3.79
CA PRO A 135 -10.73 -25.90 -3.29
C PRO A 135 -10.30 -26.90 -4.37
N SER A 136 -9.19 -26.61 -5.04
CA SER A 136 -8.55 -27.57 -5.93
C SER A 136 -8.04 -28.73 -5.08
N THR A 137 -8.81 -29.82 -5.08
CA THR A 137 -8.46 -31.09 -4.45
C THR A 137 -7.20 -31.62 -5.11
N ALA A 138 -6.08 -31.64 -4.37
CA ALA A 138 -4.89 -32.37 -4.76
C ALA A 138 -5.16 -33.88 -4.56
N ALA A 139 -5.63 -34.55 -5.61
CA ALA A 139 -5.62 -36.01 -5.66
C ALA A 139 -4.22 -36.46 -6.12
N GLY A 140 -3.38 -36.82 -5.15
CA GLY A 140 -2.12 -37.49 -5.39
C GLY A 140 -2.36 -38.86 -6.02
N ALA A 141 -1.77 -39.07 -7.19
CA ALA A 141 -1.58 -40.40 -7.75
C ALA A 141 -0.45 -41.11 -6.99
N ARG A 142 -0.79 -42.22 -6.35
CA ARG A 142 0.08 -43.37 -6.09
C ARG A 142 -0.75 -44.63 -6.16
#